data_AF-A0A5C4JAK7-F1
#
_entry.id   AF-A0A5C4JAK7-F1
#
_cell.length_a   1.000
_cell.length_b   1.000
_cell.length_c   1.000
_cell.angle_alpha   90.00
_cell.angle_beta   90.00
_cell.angle_gamma   90.00
#
_symmetry.space_group_name_H-M   'P 1'
#
loop_
_entity.id
_entity.type
_entity.pdbx_description
1 polymer ?
#
loop_
_entity_poly.entity_id
_entity_poly.type
_entity_poly.pdbx_seq_one_letter_code
_entity_poly.pdbx_strand_id
1 'polypeptide(L)'
;MKDTYVSPAGEYGRSPEPAPPLGPGGARRRTRRWALASFTVLATATALVGTASSASAAPTGCSVVNGGNFAESRCTGGTGEHRALMRQQHFNPAVGVIACEGPWVAPGAVSRAPCAGYPVISVGVETR
;
A
#
# COMPACT_ATOMS: atom_id res chain seq x y z
N MET A 1 -33.12 23.29 1.70
CA MET A 1 -33.16 22.05 0.91
C MET A 1 -32.25 21.04 1.59
N LYS A 2 -32.89 19.98 2.12
CA LYS A 2 -32.37 18.62 2.35
C LYS A 2 -31.15 18.46 3.28
N ASP A 3 -31.42 18.49 4.57
CA ASP A 3 -30.79 17.56 5.52
C ASP A 3 -31.31 16.15 5.21
N THR A 4 -30.40 15.20 4.98
CA THR A 4 -30.75 13.81 4.62
C THR A 4 -30.08 12.83 5.57
N TYR A 5 -30.94 12.21 6.35
CA TYR A 5 -30.95 10.81 6.84
C TYR A 5 -29.94 10.34 7.90
N VAL A 6 -30.48 10.23 9.11
CA VAL A 6 -30.14 9.24 10.13
C VAL A 6 -30.66 7.86 9.68
N SER A 7 -29.85 6.81 9.79
CA SER A 7 -30.30 5.41 9.79
C SER A 7 -29.86 4.69 11.07
N PRO A 8 -30.77 3.94 11.74
CA PRO A 8 -30.52 3.26 13.01
C PRO A 8 -30.09 1.79 12.88
N ALA A 9 -29.68 1.24 14.03
CA ALA A 9 -29.21 -0.11 14.29
C ALA A 9 -30.14 -1.25 13.81
N GLY A 10 -29.53 -2.38 13.42
CA GLY A 10 -30.20 -3.65 13.16
C GLY A 10 -29.44 -4.80 13.83
N GLU A 11 -29.97 -5.25 14.96
CA GLU A 11 -29.61 -6.49 15.67
C GLU A 11 -30.52 -7.64 15.16
N TYR A 12 -30.19 -8.88 15.55
CA TYR A 12 -30.96 -10.15 15.43
C TYR A 12 -30.55 -11.15 14.33
N GLY A 13 -29.99 -12.28 14.79
CA GLY A 13 -29.83 -13.50 14.00
C GLY A 13 -28.97 -14.58 14.68
N ARG A 14 -29.27 -14.98 15.92
CA ARG A 14 -28.63 -16.15 16.57
C ARG A 14 -29.65 -17.29 16.68
N SER A 15 -29.51 -18.30 15.83
CA SER A 15 -30.27 -19.56 15.94
C SER A 15 -29.75 -20.41 17.11
N PRO A 16 -30.62 -21.07 17.89
CA PRO A 16 -30.21 -22.00 18.93
C PRO A 16 -29.89 -23.40 18.38
N GLU A 17 -28.82 -23.98 18.92
CA GLU A 17 -28.24 -25.31 18.65
C GLU A 17 -29.08 -26.43 19.31
N PRO A 18 -29.14 -27.65 18.73
CA PRO A 18 -29.98 -28.74 19.27
C PRO A 18 -29.40 -29.38 20.54
N ALA A 19 -30.30 -29.77 21.44
CA ALA A 19 -29.99 -30.40 22.72
C ALA A 19 -29.41 -31.83 22.56
N PRO A 20 -28.45 -32.25 23.41
CA PRO A 20 -27.97 -33.63 23.45
C PRO A 20 -28.87 -34.56 24.27
N PRO A 21 -28.88 -35.88 23.97
CA PRO A 21 -29.75 -36.86 24.62
C PRO A 21 -29.27 -37.29 26.02
N LEU A 22 -30.24 -37.72 26.84
CA LEU A 22 -30.06 -38.20 28.22
C LEU A 22 -29.89 -39.73 28.29
N GLY A 23 -28.89 -40.18 29.06
CA GLY A 23 -28.91 -41.43 29.83
C GLY A 23 -27.62 -42.28 29.78
N PRO A 24 -27.41 -43.24 30.70
CA PRO A 24 -27.84 -43.31 32.10
C PRO A 24 -26.70 -43.66 33.09
N GLY A 25 -26.96 -43.40 34.39
CA GLY A 25 -26.73 -44.39 35.45
C GLY A 25 -25.33 -44.63 36.01
N GLY A 26 -25.11 -44.12 37.23
CA GLY A 26 -24.52 -44.93 38.30
C GLY A 26 -23.06 -44.67 38.67
N ALA A 27 -22.88 -44.08 39.85
CA ALA A 27 -22.02 -44.56 40.94
C ALA A 27 -21.35 -43.39 41.68
N ARG A 28 -21.83 -43.13 42.90
CA ARG A 28 -21.18 -42.26 43.88
C ARG A 28 -19.80 -42.83 44.23
N ARG A 29 -18.73 -42.10 43.93
CA ARG A 29 -17.53 -42.09 44.77
C ARG A 29 -17.12 -40.64 44.99
N ARG A 30 -17.03 -40.26 46.28
CA ARG A 30 -16.58 -38.96 46.78
C ARG A 30 -15.24 -38.62 46.14
N THR A 31 -15.24 -37.70 45.18
CA THR A 31 -14.03 -37.18 44.55
C THR A 31 -13.51 -36.02 45.37
N ARG A 32 -12.30 -36.22 45.90
CA ARG A 32 -11.44 -35.15 46.39
C ARG A 32 -11.15 -34.19 45.24
N ARG A 33 -11.06 -32.93 45.65
CA ARG A 33 -10.99 -31.71 44.86
C ARG A 33 -9.86 -31.70 43.83
N TRP A 34 -10.09 -30.84 42.83
CA TRP A 34 -9.16 -30.18 41.90
C TRP A 34 -9.01 -30.84 40.53
N ALA A 35 -9.71 -30.22 39.57
CA ALA A 35 -9.69 -30.49 38.15
C ALA A 35 -8.29 -30.20 37.56
N LEU A 36 -7.73 -31.20 36.89
CA LEU A 36 -6.63 -31.04 35.95
C LEU A 36 -7.25 -30.83 34.57
N ALA A 37 -7.20 -29.59 34.09
CA ALA A 37 -7.64 -29.23 32.75
C ALA A 37 -6.50 -29.49 31.74
N SER A 38 -6.69 -30.54 30.95
CA SER A 38 -6.60 -30.60 29.48
C SER A 38 -5.52 -29.82 28.71
N PHE A 39 -4.75 -30.60 27.95
CA PHE A 39 -4.34 -30.42 26.54
C PHE A 39 -3.85 -29.05 26.05
N THR A 40 -2.54 -28.96 25.78
CA THR A 40 -2.01 -28.09 24.72
C THR A 40 -0.96 -28.86 23.90
N VAL A 41 -1.41 -29.50 22.81
CA VAL A 41 -0.52 -29.90 21.71
C VAL A 41 -0.09 -28.60 21.03
N LEU A 42 1.12 -28.14 21.33
CA LEU A 42 1.71 -26.96 20.70
C LEU A 42 2.16 -27.36 19.28
N ALA A 43 1.31 -27.09 18.29
CA ALA A 43 1.64 -27.24 16.89
C ALA A 43 2.78 -26.27 16.52
N THR A 44 3.98 -26.80 16.27
CA THR A 44 5.10 -26.06 15.69
C THR A 44 4.85 -25.85 14.19
N ALA A 45 4.22 -24.73 13.84
CA ALA A 45 3.99 -24.35 12.44
C ALA A 45 4.17 -22.83 12.25
N THR A 46 5.38 -22.31 12.48
CA THR A 46 5.71 -20.92 12.15
C THR A 46 7.17 -20.78 11.69
N ALA A 47 7.54 -21.50 10.62
CA ALA A 47 8.82 -21.29 9.95
C ALA A 47 8.64 -21.19 8.43
N LEU A 48 7.74 -20.30 7.99
CA LEU A 48 7.73 -19.75 6.64
C LEU A 48 7.55 -18.23 6.74
N VAL A 49 8.48 -17.56 7.42
CA VAL A 49 8.74 -16.15 7.12
C VAL A 49 9.45 -16.18 5.78
N GLY A 50 8.63 -16.23 4.73
CA GLY A 50 9.09 -16.20 3.36
C GLY A 50 10.04 -15.03 3.18
N THR A 51 11.14 -15.30 2.50
CA THR A 51 11.93 -14.32 1.78
C THR A 51 11.02 -13.58 0.80
N ALA A 52 10.22 -12.64 1.29
CA ALA A 52 9.60 -11.65 0.44
C ALA A 52 10.76 -10.84 -0.10
N SER A 53 11.26 -11.23 -1.28
CA SER A 53 12.16 -10.40 -2.06
C SER A 53 11.56 -9.00 -2.01
N SER A 54 12.34 -8.00 -1.58
CA SER A 54 11.95 -6.61 -1.67
C SER A 54 11.63 -6.36 -3.14
N ALA A 55 10.35 -6.48 -3.51
CA ALA A 55 9.92 -6.22 -4.85
C ALA A 55 10.27 -4.74 -5.03
N SER A 56 11.21 -4.45 -5.95
CA SER A 56 11.51 -3.09 -6.36
C SER A 56 10.24 -2.57 -6.99
N ALA A 57 9.43 -1.93 -6.17
CA ALA A 57 8.04 -1.73 -6.46
C ALA A 57 7.97 -0.40 -7.22
N ALA A 58 8.30 -0.43 -8.52
CA ALA A 58 8.46 0.76 -9.35
C ALA A 58 7.10 1.37 -9.76
N PRO A 59 7.02 2.70 -9.92
CA PRO A 59 5.88 3.37 -10.54
C PRO A 59 5.61 2.83 -11.95
N THR A 60 4.34 2.70 -12.30
CA THR A 60 3.90 2.21 -13.63
C THR A 60 2.96 3.20 -14.31
N GLY A 61 2.81 3.05 -15.63
CA GLY A 61 1.96 3.94 -16.43
C GLY A 61 2.45 5.38 -16.44
N CYS A 62 3.77 5.59 -16.40
CA CYS A 62 4.38 6.90 -16.35
C CYS A 62 4.36 7.57 -17.73
N SER A 63 3.89 8.81 -17.77
CA SER A 63 3.98 9.70 -18.93
C SER A 63 4.72 10.98 -18.55
N VAL A 64 5.28 11.64 -19.57
CA VAL A 64 5.98 12.91 -19.41
C VAL A 64 5.50 13.91 -20.45
N VAL A 65 5.35 15.17 -20.04
CA VAL A 65 4.97 16.29 -20.88
C VAL A 65 6.13 17.28 -20.89
N ASN A 66 6.46 17.77 -22.09
CA ASN A 66 7.43 18.84 -22.29
C ASN A 66 6.70 20.14 -22.62
N GLY A 67 6.79 21.13 -21.73
CA GLY A 67 6.22 22.46 -21.91
C GLY A 67 7.20 23.50 -22.46
N GLY A 68 8.39 23.09 -22.90
CA GLY A 68 9.47 23.98 -23.37
C GLY A 68 10.34 24.49 -22.23
N ASN A 69 9.73 25.17 -21.25
CA ASN A 69 10.41 25.67 -20.05
C ASN A 69 10.06 24.89 -18.77
N PHE A 70 9.34 23.78 -18.89
CA PHE A 70 9.11 22.86 -17.79
C PHE A 70 8.92 21.44 -18.31
N ALA A 71 9.11 20.48 -17.42
CA ALA A 71 8.66 19.10 -17.62
C ALA A 71 7.68 18.70 -16.52
N GLU A 72 6.68 17.92 -16.89
CA GLU A 72 5.73 17.31 -15.95
C GLU A 72 5.74 15.79 -16.14
N SER A 73 5.72 15.05 -15.04
CA SER A 73 5.58 13.60 -15.07
C SER A 73 4.36 13.19 -14.27
N ARG A 74 3.70 12.13 -14.72
CA ARG A 74 2.57 11.51 -14.03
C ARG A 74 2.63 10.00 -14.20
N CYS A 75 2.67 9.27 -13.09
CA CYS A 75 2.47 7.82 -13.09
C CYS A 75 1.08 7.50 -12.55
N THR A 76 0.39 6.52 -13.15
CA THR A 76 -1.00 6.18 -12.79
C THR A 76 -1.11 5.03 -11.80
N GLY A 77 -0.05 4.25 -11.63
CA GLY A 77 -0.07 3.09 -10.73
C GLY A 77 1.32 2.67 -10.28
N GLY A 78 1.40 1.46 -9.74
CA GLY A 78 2.59 0.96 -9.06
C GLY A 78 2.74 1.56 -7.67
N THR A 79 3.96 1.54 -7.20
CA THR A 79 4.38 1.97 -5.84
C THR A 79 5.69 2.75 -5.99
N GLY A 80 6.26 3.23 -4.89
CA GLY A 80 7.46 4.08 -4.95
C GLY A 80 7.14 5.52 -5.30
N GLU A 81 8.14 6.25 -5.81
CA GLU A 81 8.04 7.66 -6.17
C GLU A 81 8.54 7.89 -7.59
N HIS A 82 8.00 8.91 -8.24
CA HIS A 82 8.49 9.39 -9.52
C HIS A 82 8.79 10.89 -9.49
N ARG A 83 9.67 11.35 -10.38
CA ARG A 83 9.88 12.78 -10.63
C ARG A 83 10.09 13.09 -12.11
N ALA A 84 9.76 14.31 -12.51
CA ALA A 84 10.11 14.83 -13.82
C ALA A 84 11.60 15.21 -13.86
N LEU A 85 12.29 14.82 -14.93
CA LEU A 85 13.65 15.25 -15.24
C LEU A 85 13.66 15.93 -16.60
N MET A 86 14.29 17.09 -16.67
CA MET A 86 14.52 17.81 -17.92
C MET A 86 15.98 18.21 -18.03
N ARG A 87 16.60 17.96 -19.19
CA ARG A 87 17.97 18.39 -19.50
C ARG A 87 17.94 19.43 -20.61
N GLN A 88 18.62 20.55 -20.39
CA GLN A 88 18.70 21.65 -21.35
C GLN A 88 20.16 22.02 -21.64
N GLN A 89 20.42 22.48 -22.85
CA GLN A 89 21.73 23.00 -23.25
C GLN A 89 21.80 24.49 -22.95
N HIS A 90 22.66 24.90 -22.01
CA HIS A 90 22.89 26.32 -21.77
C HIS A 90 23.59 26.97 -22.98
N PHE A 91 23.27 28.24 -23.28
CA PHE A 91 23.83 28.96 -24.43
C PHE A 91 25.35 29.21 -24.29
N ASN A 92 25.82 29.44 -23.05
CA ASN A 92 27.25 29.49 -22.76
C ASN A 92 27.80 28.06 -22.70
N PRO A 93 28.70 27.66 -23.62
CA PRO A 93 29.26 26.31 -23.67
C PRO A 93 30.08 25.95 -22.42
N ALA A 94 30.58 26.94 -21.67
CA ALA A 94 31.30 26.70 -20.42
C ALA A 94 30.37 26.19 -19.29
N VAL A 95 29.06 26.47 -19.37
CA VAL A 95 28.07 25.94 -18.41
C VAL A 95 27.62 24.54 -18.81
N GLY A 96 27.46 24.28 -20.11
CA GLY A 96 27.09 22.96 -20.63
C GLY A 96 25.63 22.59 -20.38
N VAL A 97 25.40 21.34 -19.97
CA VAL A 97 24.06 20.77 -19.78
C VAL A 97 23.55 21.07 -18.37
N ILE A 98 22.34 21.60 -18.28
CA ILE A 98 21.64 21.86 -17.02
C ILE A 98 20.56 20.79 -16.85
N ALA A 99 20.50 20.17 -15.67
CA ALA A 99 19.41 19.28 -15.27
C ALA A 99 18.46 20.03 -14.34
N CYS A 100 17.18 20.06 -14.66
CA CYS A 100 16.14 20.49 -13.73
C CYS A 100 15.31 19.28 -13.32
N GLU A 101 15.06 19.20 -12.03
CA GLU A 101 14.42 18.06 -11.39
C GLU A 101 13.18 18.54 -10.64
N GLY A 102 12.08 17.81 -10.81
CA GLY A 102 10.88 18.00 -10.02
C GLY A 102 10.99 17.29 -8.66
N PRO A 103 10.03 17.55 -7.76
CA PRO A 103 9.94 16.80 -6.51
C PRO A 103 9.62 15.32 -6.77
N TRP A 104 10.09 14.45 -5.89
CA TRP A 104 9.64 13.06 -5.84
C TRP A 104 8.21 13.01 -5.30
N VAL A 105 7.32 12.35 -6.02
CA VAL A 105 5.91 12.21 -5.66
C VAL A 105 5.43 10.78 -5.89
N ALA A 106 4.44 10.35 -5.12
CA ALA A 106 3.81 9.04 -5.30
C ALA A 106 2.99 8.98 -6.61
N PRO A 107 2.76 7.79 -7.19
CA PRO A 107 1.80 7.61 -8.27
C PRO A 107 0.44 8.24 -7.97
N GLY A 108 -0.19 8.82 -8.98
CA GLY A 108 -1.42 9.60 -8.85
C GLY A 108 -1.20 11.11 -8.70
N ALA A 109 -0.01 11.54 -8.27
CA ALA A 109 0.39 12.94 -8.25
C ALA A 109 1.13 13.36 -9.53
N VAL A 110 1.31 14.67 -9.71
CA VAL A 110 2.11 15.24 -10.80
C VAL A 110 3.38 15.84 -10.21
N SER A 111 4.54 15.43 -10.75
CA SER A 111 5.82 16.08 -10.43
C SER A 111 6.16 17.05 -11.54
N ARG A 112 6.42 18.31 -11.17
CA ARG A 112 6.75 19.40 -12.10
C ARG A 112 8.18 19.90 -11.86
N ALA A 113 8.97 19.89 -12.92
CA ALA A 113 10.35 20.40 -12.96
C ALA A 113 10.36 21.73 -13.73
N PRO A 114 10.39 22.89 -13.06
CA PRO A 114 10.58 24.16 -13.74
C PRO A 114 12.02 24.28 -14.26
N CYS A 115 12.18 24.75 -15.49
CA CYS A 115 13.46 25.04 -16.11
C CYS A 115 13.50 26.46 -16.69
N ALA A 116 14.67 26.85 -17.16
CA ALA A 116 14.81 28.01 -18.02
C ALA A 116 14.25 27.73 -19.43
N GLY A 117 14.25 28.75 -20.29
CA GLY A 117 13.84 28.65 -21.70
C GLY A 117 14.99 28.26 -22.63
N TYR A 118 15.88 27.35 -22.23
CA TYR A 118 17.01 26.92 -23.06
C TYR A 118 16.64 25.72 -23.95
N PRO A 119 17.39 25.45 -25.04
CA PRO A 119 17.16 24.29 -25.89
C PRO A 119 17.10 22.98 -25.10
N VAL A 120 16.00 22.24 -25.27
CA VAL A 120 15.74 20.99 -24.56
C VAL A 120 16.50 19.86 -25.24
N ILE A 121 17.33 19.15 -24.48
CA ILE A 121 18.09 17.98 -24.95
C ILE A 121 17.27 16.72 -24.71
N SER A 122 16.73 16.57 -23.50
CA SER A 122 15.92 15.42 -23.14
C SER A 122 14.93 15.73 -22.02
N VAL A 123 13.84 14.96 -22.01
CA VAL A 123 12.82 14.98 -20.98
C VAL A 123 12.52 13.54 -20.61
N GLY A 124 12.39 13.25 -19.32
CA GLY A 124 12.17 11.89 -18.83
C GLY A 124 11.52 11.85 -17.46
N VAL A 125 11.25 10.62 -17.03
CA VAL A 125 10.76 10.30 -15.69
C VAL A 125 11.83 9.48 -14.99
N GLU A 126 12.20 9.88 -13.79
CA GLU A 126 12.99 9.04 -12.89
C GLU A 126 12.06 8.40 -11.86
N THR A 127 12.38 7.17 -11.45
CA THR A 127 11.61 6.36 -10.51
C THR A 127 12.51 5.81 -9.41
N ARG A 128 11.96 5.67 -8.20
CA ARG A 128 12.65 5.04 -7.05
C ARG A 128 11.69 4.39 -6.06
#